data_AF-A6I1G8-F1
#
_entry.id   AF-A6I1G8-F1
#
_cell.length_a   1.000
_cell.length_b   1.000
_cell.length_c   1.000
_cell.angle_alpha   90.00
_cell.angle_beta   90.00
_cell.angle_gamma   90.00
#
_symmetry.space_group_name_H-M   'P 1'
#
loop_
_entity.id
_entity.type
_entity.pdbx_description
1 polymer ?
#
loop_
_entity_poly.entity_id
_entity_poly.type
_entity_poly.pdbx_seq_one_letter_code
_entity_poly.pdbx_strand_id
1 'polypeptide(L)'
;MRFKPPPPNSDIGWRVEFRPMEVQLTDFENSAYVVFVVLLTRVILSYKLDFLIPLSKVDENMKVAQERDAVLQGMFYFRKDICKGGNAVVDGCSKAQTSSEPSAEEYTLMSIDTIINGKEGVFPGLIPILNSYLENMEVDVDTRCSILNYLKLIKKRASGELMTVARWMREFIANHPDYKQDSVITDEINYSLILKCNQIANELCECPELLGSGFRKAKYSGGKSDPSD
;
A
#
# COMPACT_ATOMS: atom_id res chain seq x y z
N MET A 1 -5.74 9.39 11.38
CA MET A 1 -6.46 10.28 10.44
C MET A 1 -6.59 11.67 11.05
N ARG A 2 -6.68 12.73 10.25
CA ARG A 2 -7.01 14.08 10.75
C ARG A 2 -8.11 14.70 9.90
N PHE A 3 -9.20 15.09 10.53
CA PHE A 3 -10.24 15.88 9.89
C PHE A 3 -9.84 17.36 9.91
N LYS A 4 -9.87 18.01 8.75
CA LYS A 4 -9.39 19.39 8.56
C LYS A 4 -10.57 20.27 8.11
N PRO A 5 -11.02 21.22 8.94
CA PRO A 5 -12.06 22.17 8.53
C PRO A 5 -11.55 23.09 7.41
N PRO A 6 -12.47 23.65 6.61
CA PRO A 6 -12.13 24.67 5.62
C PRO A 6 -11.53 25.91 6.33
N PRO A 7 -10.46 26.52 5.79
CA PRO A 7 -9.98 27.80 6.29
C PRO A 7 -11.04 28.90 6.09
N PRO A 8 -11.15 29.88 6.99
CA PRO A 8 -12.00 31.05 6.76
C PRO A 8 -11.62 31.76 5.45
N ASN A 9 -12.62 32.22 4.69
CA ASN A 9 -12.44 32.97 3.45
C ASN A 9 -11.60 32.25 2.37
N SER A 10 -11.72 30.93 2.26
CA SER A 10 -11.04 30.13 1.26
C SER A 10 -12.03 29.20 0.55
N ASP A 11 -11.80 28.95 -0.74
CA ASP A 11 -12.56 27.98 -1.54
C ASP A 11 -12.21 26.52 -1.21
N ILE A 12 -11.26 26.29 -0.30
CA ILE A 12 -10.84 24.96 0.12
C ILE A 12 -11.91 24.33 1.02
N GLY A 13 -12.44 23.17 0.59
CA GLY A 13 -13.44 22.40 1.35
C GLY A 13 -12.89 21.60 2.55
N TRP A 14 -13.76 20.77 3.12
CA TRP A 14 -13.40 19.80 4.17
C TRP A 14 -12.40 18.78 3.64
N ARG A 15 -11.39 18.47 4.45
CA ARG A 15 -10.30 17.56 4.05
C ARG A 15 -10.07 16.49 5.10
N VAL A 16 -9.56 15.37 4.63
CA VAL A 16 -9.10 14.27 5.47
C VAL A 16 -7.63 14.03 5.18
N GLU A 17 -6.83 13.93 6.24
CA GLU A 17 -5.40 13.63 6.15
C GLU A 17 -5.15 12.17 6.59
N PHE A 18 -4.59 11.39 5.67
CA PHE A 18 -4.07 10.05 5.93
C PHE A 18 -2.62 10.15 6.39
N ARG A 19 -2.34 9.70 7.62
CA ARG A 19 -1.06 9.84 8.34
C ARG A 19 -0.29 8.54 8.66
N PRO A 20 -0.87 7.33 8.57
CA PRO A 20 -0.15 6.10 8.93
C PRO A 20 1.01 5.68 8.00
N MET A 21 1.21 6.31 6.85
CA MET A 21 2.23 5.83 5.90
C MET A 21 3.65 6.15 6.37
N GLU A 22 4.49 5.13 6.46
CA GLU A 22 5.94 5.27 6.60
C GLU A 22 6.56 5.74 5.28
N VAL A 23 7.58 6.61 5.35
CA VAL A 23 8.32 7.06 4.17
C VAL A 23 9.20 5.93 3.63
N GLN A 24 9.28 5.84 2.30
CA GLN A 24 10.06 4.83 1.60
C GLN A 24 11.33 5.43 0.99
N LEU A 25 12.29 4.58 0.61
CA LEU A 25 13.60 5.01 0.12
C LEU A 25 13.54 5.74 -1.22
N THR A 26 12.65 5.32 -2.12
CA THR A 26 12.55 5.88 -3.48
C THR A 26 11.26 6.67 -3.69
N ASP A 27 11.34 7.67 -4.57
CA ASP A 27 10.16 8.42 -5.03
C ASP A 27 9.12 7.51 -5.70
N PHE A 28 9.56 6.43 -6.35
CA PHE A 28 8.68 5.44 -6.95
C PHE A 28 7.81 4.76 -5.89
N GLU A 29 8.40 4.25 -4.81
CA GLU A 29 7.65 3.59 -3.74
C GLU A 29 6.71 4.57 -3.05
N ASN A 30 7.18 5.79 -2.74
CA ASN A 30 6.35 6.83 -2.14
C ASN A 30 5.16 7.20 -3.05
N SER A 31 5.40 7.36 -4.35
CA SER A 31 4.35 7.62 -5.35
C SER A 31 3.35 6.46 -5.41
N ALA A 32 3.82 5.21 -5.33
CA ALA A 32 2.94 4.04 -5.36
C ALA A 32 1.93 4.05 -4.21
N TYR A 33 2.38 4.33 -3.00
CA TYR A 33 1.49 4.41 -1.83
C TYR A 33 0.54 5.60 -1.89
N VAL A 34 1.01 6.78 -2.34
CA VAL A 34 0.16 7.96 -2.53
C VAL A 34 -0.94 7.67 -3.54
N VAL A 35 -0.58 7.14 -4.71
CA VAL A 35 -1.54 6.78 -5.77
C VAL A 35 -2.53 5.74 -5.28
N PHE A 36 -2.08 4.72 -4.53
CA PHE A 36 -2.95 3.72 -3.94
C PHE A 36 -3.98 4.33 -2.98
N VAL A 37 -3.57 5.20 -2.06
CA VAL A 37 -4.51 5.87 -1.14
C VAL A 37 -5.51 6.75 -1.89
N VAL A 38 -5.04 7.51 -2.89
CA VAL A 38 -5.92 8.36 -3.73
C VAL A 38 -6.95 7.50 -4.48
N LEU A 39 -6.51 6.44 -5.15
CA LEU A 39 -7.42 5.52 -5.86
C LEU A 39 -8.40 4.85 -4.90
N LEU A 40 -7.92 4.38 -3.75
CA LEU A 40 -8.77 3.72 -2.76
C LEU A 40 -9.86 4.67 -2.25
N THR A 41 -9.55 5.92 -1.97
CA THR A 41 -10.57 6.90 -1.57
C THR A 41 -11.60 7.18 -2.66
N ARG A 42 -11.17 7.26 -3.93
CA ARG A 42 -12.09 7.41 -5.08
C ARG A 42 -13.01 6.21 -5.23
N VAL A 43 -12.48 5.00 -5.06
CA VAL A 43 -13.24 3.75 -5.12
C VAL A 43 -14.23 3.65 -3.97
N ILE A 44 -13.83 3.98 -2.73
CA ILE A 44 -14.73 4.01 -1.56
C ILE A 44 -15.94 4.90 -1.85
N LEU A 45 -15.71 6.11 -2.38
CA LEU A 45 -16.78 7.06 -2.68
C LEU A 45 -17.64 6.63 -3.88
N SER A 46 -17.01 6.15 -4.96
CA SER A 46 -17.70 5.79 -6.20
C SER A 46 -18.59 4.55 -6.01
N TYR A 47 -18.09 3.54 -5.31
CA TYR A 47 -18.81 2.29 -5.07
C TYR A 47 -19.59 2.28 -3.76
N LYS A 48 -19.50 3.36 -2.96
CA LYS A 48 -20.13 3.47 -1.63
C LYS A 48 -19.76 2.30 -0.73
N LEU A 49 -18.47 1.96 -0.71
CA LEU A 49 -17.95 0.85 0.06
C LEU A 49 -18.01 1.17 1.55
N ASP A 50 -18.37 0.17 2.35
CA ASP A 50 -18.46 0.30 3.80
C ASP A 50 -17.34 -0.49 4.49
N PHE A 51 -16.43 0.21 5.16
CA PHE A 51 -15.29 -0.37 5.89
C PHE A 51 -15.45 -0.30 7.41
N LEU A 52 -16.64 0.04 7.92
CA LEU A 52 -16.85 0.21 9.35
C LEU A 52 -16.61 -1.10 10.11
N ILE A 53 -15.82 -1.00 11.18
CA ILE A 53 -15.59 -2.00 12.21
C ILE A 53 -15.52 -1.29 13.58
N PRO A 54 -15.72 -1.99 14.71
CA PRO A 54 -15.59 -1.38 16.03
C PRO A 54 -14.21 -0.76 16.25
N LEU A 55 -14.15 0.40 16.91
CA LEU A 55 -12.89 1.11 17.16
C LEU A 55 -11.90 0.26 17.99
N SER A 56 -12.41 -0.56 18.92
CA SER A 56 -11.57 -1.51 19.67
C SER A 56 -10.81 -2.48 18.77
N LYS A 57 -11.40 -2.89 17.64
CA LYS A 57 -10.74 -3.76 16.64
C LYS A 57 -9.71 -3.00 15.81
N VAL A 58 -9.92 -1.70 15.58
CA VAL A 58 -8.89 -0.83 15.00
C VAL A 58 -7.71 -0.70 15.96
N ASP A 59 -7.94 -0.52 17.26
CA ASP A 59 -6.88 -0.43 18.26
C ASP A 59 -6.07 -1.74 18.38
N GLU A 60 -6.75 -2.90 18.32
CA GLU A 60 -6.10 -4.20 18.24
C GLU A 60 -5.23 -4.32 16.97
N ASN A 61 -5.76 -3.91 15.81
CA ASN A 61 -4.98 -3.88 14.55
C ASN A 61 -3.75 -2.99 14.65
N MET A 62 -3.84 -1.83 15.30
CA MET A 62 -2.71 -0.92 15.48
C MET A 62 -1.59 -1.54 16.31
N LYS A 63 -1.92 -2.38 17.30
CA LYS A 63 -0.92 -3.14 18.08
C LYS A 63 -0.23 -4.19 17.19
N VAL A 64 -1.02 -5.00 16.48
CA VAL A 64 -0.49 -6.03 15.57
C VAL A 64 0.39 -5.41 14.47
N ALA A 65 0.02 -4.24 13.96
CA ALA A 65 0.77 -3.55 12.90
C ALA A 65 2.21 -3.15 13.29
N GLN A 66 2.52 -3.06 14.60
CA GLN A 66 3.85 -2.71 15.10
C GLN A 66 4.76 -3.94 15.25
N GLU A 67 4.21 -5.15 15.19
CA GLU A 67 4.98 -6.37 15.36
C GLU A 67 5.95 -6.61 14.19
N ARG A 68 7.08 -7.25 14.49
CA ARG A 68 8.07 -7.59 13.46
C ARG A 68 7.45 -8.52 12.43
N ASP A 69 7.61 -8.16 11.15
CA ASP A 69 7.06 -8.90 10.00
C ASP A 69 5.52 -9.05 10.01
N ALA A 70 4.80 -8.13 10.68
CA ALA A 70 3.34 -8.12 10.72
C ALA A 70 2.66 -8.12 9.34
N VAL A 71 3.32 -7.61 8.30
CA VAL A 71 2.81 -7.67 6.93
C VAL A 71 2.61 -9.12 6.44
N LEU A 72 3.45 -10.06 6.88
CA LEU A 72 3.39 -11.47 6.46
C LEU A 72 2.78 -12.38 7.52
N GLN A 73 2.97 -12.05 8.79
CA GLN A 73 2.56 -12.91 9.91
C GLN A 73 1.33 -12.38 10.67
N GLY A 74 1.05 -11.09 10.56
CA GLY A 74 -0.04 -10.43 11.26
C GLY A 74 -1.40 -10.76 10.65
N MET A 75 -2.39 -10.87 11.53
CA MET A 75 -3.79 -11.02 11.17
C MET A 75 -4.55 -9.80 11.67
N PHE A 76 -5.35 -9.20 10.81
CA PHE A 76 -6.01 -7.91 11.05
C PHE A 76 -7.51 -8.06 10.94
N TYR A 77 -8.24 -7.49 11.90
CA TYR A 77 -9.69 -7.38 11.83
C TYR A 77 -10.07 -6.52 10.63
N PHE A 78 -10.83 -7.11 9.73
CA PHE A 78 -11.27 -6.48 8.50
C PHE A 78 -12.70 -6.87 8.18
N ARG A 79 -13.46 -5.97 7.55
CA ARG A 79 -14.86 -6.25 7.21
C ARG A 79 -14.94 -7.34 6.14
N LYS A 80 -15.83 -8.31 6.33
CA LYS A 80 -16.06 -9.43 5.40
C LYS A 80 -16.71 -8.94 4.10
N ASP A 81 -17.77 -8.15 4.23
CA ASP A 81 -18.57 -7.66 3.12
C ASP A 81 -18.61 -6.13 3.15
N ILE A 82 -17.91 -5.52 2.19
CA ILE A 82 -17.79 -4.07 2.04
C ILE A 82 -18.78 -3.50 1.01
N CYS A 83 -19.55 -4.36 0.33
CA CYS A 83 -20.48 -3.98 -0.74
C CYS A 83 -21.90 -3.70 -0.21
N LYS A 84 -22.23 -4.13 1.02
CA LYS A 84 -23.58 -4.07 1.64
C LYS A 84 -24.23 -2.68 1.82
N GLY A 85 -23.55 -1.59 1.49
CA GLY A 85 -24.06 -0.20 1.58
C GLY A 85 -24.30 0.51 0.25
N GLY A 86 -23.98 -0.10 -0.90
CA GLY A 86 -24.01 0.53 -2.22
C GLY A 86 -24.76 -0.27 -3.28
N ASN A 87 -25.40 0.42 -4.23
CA ASN A 87 -26.04 -0.19 -5.41
C ASN A 87 -25.04 -0.71 -6.46
N ALA A 88 -23.74 -0.72 -6.17
CA ALA A 88 -22.70 -1.06 -7.13
C ALA A 88 -22.58 -2.58 -7.27
N VAL A 89 -22.83 -3.07 -8.49
CA VAL A 89 -22.49 -4.44 -8.89
C VAL A 89 -21.00 -4.44 -9.18
N VAL A 90 -20.19 -4.80 -8.19
CA VAL A 90 -18.77 -5.11 -8.42
C VAL A 90 -18.72 -6.58 -8.82
N ASP A 91 -18.31 -6.88 -10.05
CA ASP A 91 -18.11 -8.26 -10.51
C ASP A 91 -17.12 -8.95 -9.57
N GLY A 92 -17.56 -10.02 -8.90
CA GLY A 92 -16.80 -10.75 -7.88
C GLY A 92 -17.23 -10.50 -6.42
N CYS A 93 -18.11 -9.53 -6.15
CA CYS A 93 -18.78 -9.42 -4.84
C CYS A 93 -19.99 -10.37 -4.86
N SER A 94 -19.79 -11.64 -4.49
CA SER A 94 -20.91 -12.59 -4.35
C SER A 94 -21.94 -11.99 -3.39
N LYS A 95 -23.19 -11.85 -3.85
CA LYS A 95 -24.32 -11.61 -2.94
C LYS A 95 -24.34 -12.78 -1.96
N ALA A 96 -23.86 -12.57 -0.73
CA ALA A 96 -24.10 -13.50 0.34
C ALA A 96 -25.63 -13.69 0.39
N GLN A 97 -26.06 -14.94 0.22
CA GLN A 97 -27.47 -15.31 0.36
C GLN A 97 -27.99 -14.71 1.65
N THR A 98 -29.17 -14.10 1.58
CA THR A 98 -29.94 -13.64 2.73
C THR A 98 -30.32 -14.86 3.58
N SER A 99 -29.39 -15.34 4.41
CA SER A 99 -29.69 -16.19 5.54
C SER A 99 -29.89 -15.28 6.75
N SER A 100 -31.13 -15.27 7.23
CA SER A 100 -31.53 -14.74 8.52
C SER A 100 -30.92 -15.60 9.64
N GLU A 101 -29.62 -15.45 9.91
CA GLU A 101 -28.97 -16.01 11.08
C GLU A 101 -28.48 -14.89 12.02
N PRO A 102 -28.54 -15.09 13.34
CA PRO A 102 -28.20 -14.05 14.30
C PRO A 102 -26.69 -13.83 14.34
N SER A 103 -26.28 -12.57 14.10
CA SER A 103 -24.96 -11.99 14.40
C SER A 103 -23.72 -12.78 13.98
N ALA A 104 -23.61 -13.19 12.71
CA ALA A 104 -22.27 -13.46 12.16
C ALA A 104 -21.50 -12.13 12.17
N GLU A 105 -20.43 -12.03 12.96
CA GLU A 105 -19.62 -10.81 13.05
C GLU A 105 -19.28 -10.28 11.64
N GLU A 106 -19.60 -9.02 11.36
CA GLU A 106 -19.42 -8.39 10.04
C GLU A 106 -17.95 -8.25 9.62
N TYR A 107 -17.03 -8.61 10.53
CA TYR A 107 -15.59 -8.55 10.37
C TYR A 107 -14.94 -9.90 10.74
N THR A 108 -13.71 -10.10 10.28
CA THR A 108 -12.89 -11.29 10.59
C THR A 108 -11.42 -10.95 10.50
N LEU A 109 -10.57 -11.83 11.02
CA LEU A 109 -9.13 -11.73 10.90
C LEU A 109 -8.68 -12.13 9.49
N MET A 110 -7.92 -11.26 8.83
CA MET A 110 -7.35 -11.50 7.50
C MET A 110 -5.88 -11.11 7.48
N SER A 111 -5.07 -11.82 6.69
CA SER A 111 -3.69 -11.39 6.40
C SER A 111 -3.69 -10.16 5.51
N ILE A 112 -2.59 -9.40 5.49
CA ILE A 112 -2.44 -8.28 4.55
C ILE A 112 -2.53 -8.76 3.10
N ASP A 113 -1.96 -9.93 2.77
CA ASP A 113 -2.10 -10.54 1.45
C ASP A 113 -3.57 -10.74 1.06
N THR A 114 -4.39 -11.28 1.98
CA THR A 114 -5.82 -11.47 1.75
C THR A 114 -6.54 -10.13 1.55
N ILE A 115 -6.23 -9.11 2.36
CA ILE A 115 -6.86 -7.79 2.27
C ILE A 115 -6.49 -7.10 0.94
N ILE A 116 -5.22 -7.15 0.55
CA ILE A 116 -4.70 -6.43 -0.62
C ILE A 116 -5.00 -7.18 -1.92
N ASN A 117 -4.66 -8.47 -1.98
CA ASN A 117 -4.72 -9.27 -3.21
C ASN A 117 -6.00 -10.09 -3.34
N GLY A 118 -6.74 -10.27 -2.24
CA GLY A 118 -7.95 -11.09 -2.20
C GLY A 118 -7.65 -12.56 -1.92
N LYS A 119 -8.72 -13.29 -1.58
CA LYS A 119 -8.72 -14.74 -1.45
C LYS A 119 -10.12 -15.24 -1.80
N GLU A 120 -10.20 -16.17 -2.74
CA GLU A 120 -11.46 -16.71 -3.23
C GLU A 120 -12.33 -17.24 -2.08
N GLY A 121 -13.62 -16.88 -2.11
CA GLY A 121 -14.58 -17.23 -1.06
C GLY A 121 -14.39 -16.49 0.28
N VAL A 122 -13.37 -15.64 0.42
CA VAL A 122 -13.07 -14.91 1.68
C VAL A 122 -13.22 -13.41 1.51
N PHE A 123 -12.47 -12.81 0.59
CA PHE A 123 -12.49 -11.37 0.36
C PHE A 123 -12.02 -11.06 -1.07
N PRO A 124 -12.68 -10.14 -1.80
CA PRO A 124 -12.31 -9.81 -3.19
C PRO A 124 -10.90 -9.22 -3.34
N GLY A 125 -10.39 -8.51 -2.32
CA GLY A 125 -9.10 -7.83 -2.35
C GLY A 125 -9.19 -6.38 -2.82
N LEU A 126 -8.43 -5.49 -2.20
CA LEU A 126 -8.43 -4.06 -2.57
C LEU A 126 -7.87 -3.81 -3.97
N ILE A 127 -6.79 -4.50 -4.38
CA ILE A 127 -6.20 -4.33 -5.72
C ILE A 127 -7.15 -4.79 -6.84
N PRO A 128 -7.80 -5.97 -6.75
CA PRO A 128 -8.84 -6.36 -7.71
C PRO A 128 -9.96 -5.31 -7.86
N ILE A 129 -10.45 -4.74 -6.76
CA ILE A 129 -11.47 -3.69 -6.80
C ILE A 129 -10.95 -2.42 -7.49
N LEU A 130 -9.71 -2.00 -7.17
CA LEU A 130 -9.08 -0.85 -7.82
C LEU A 130 -8.92 -1.07 -9.33
N ASN A 131 -8.54 -2.27 -9.76
CA ASN A 131 -8.44 -2.60 -11.19
C ASN A 131 -9.79 -2.53 -11.90
N SER A 132 -10.85 -3.06 -11.29
CA SER A 132 -12.22 -2.95 -11.83
C SER A 132 -12.68 -1.48 -11.95
N TYR A 133 -12.30 -0.64 -11.00
CA TYR A 133 -12.56 0.81 -11.10
C TYR A 133 -11.81 1.46 -12.26
N LEU A 134 -10.53 1.13 -12.44
CA LEU A 134 -9.71 1.67 -13.53
C LEU A 134 -10.17 1.21 -14.92
N GLU A 135 -10.83 0.06 -15.05
CA GLU A 135 -11.40 -0.42 -16.31
C GLU A 135 -12.52 0.49 -16.84
N ASN A 136 -13.26 1.14 -15.94
CA ASN A 136 -14.34 2.04 -16.28
C ASN A 136 -13.89 3.51 -16.42
N MET A 137 -12.60 3.79 -16.23
CA MET A 137 -12.04 5.13 -16.38
C MET A 137 -11.34 5.29 -17.73
N GLU A 138 -11.59 6.42 -18.38
CA GLU A 138 -10.80 6.86 -19.53
C GLU A 138 -9.44 7.37 -19.04
N VAL A 139 -8.43 6.50 -19.09
CA VAL A 139 -7.04 6.80 -18.71
C VAL A 139 -6.15 6.41 -19.89
N ASP A 140 -5.19 7.26 -20.24
CA ASP A 140 -4.23 6.96 -21.29
C ASP A 140 -3.36 5.75 -20.93
N VAL A 141 -2.79 5.12 -21.96
CA VAL A 141 -2.07 3.85 -21.82
C VAL A 141 -0.85 3.98 -20.91
N ASP A 142 -0.12 5.10 -20.98
CA ASP A 142 1.13 5.31 -20.24
C ASP A 142 0.85 5.54 -18.75
N THR A 143 -0.17 6.35 -18.44
CA THR A 143 -0.66 6.54 -17.07
C THR A 143 -1.19 5.23 -16.49
N ARG A 144 -1.96 4.45 -17.27
CA ARG A 144 -2.46 3.14 -16.83
C ARG A 144 -1.32 2.17 -16.54
N CYS A 145 -0.30 2.11 -17.39
CA CYS A 145 0.89 1.29 -17.17
C CYS A 145 1.63 1.69 -15.88
N SER A 146 1.78 3.00 -15.65
CA SER A 146 2.41 3.53 -14.43
C SER A 146 1.64 3.15 -13.16
N ILE A 147 0.31 3.31 -13.18
CA ILE A 147 -0.56 2.89 -12.07
C ILE A 147 -0.44 1.39 -11.82
N LEU A 148 -0.45 0.56 -12.87
CA LEU A 148 -0.30 -0.89 -12.71
C LEU A 148 1.05 -1.29 -12.11
N ASN A 149 2.13 -0.58 -12.44
CA ASN A 149 3.44 -0.80 -11.81
C ASN A 149 3.43 -0.44 -10.32
N TYR A 150 2.76 0.66 -9.94
CA TYR A 150 2.56 1.02 -8.53
C TYR A 150 1.75 -0.03 -7.77
N LEU A 151 0.63 -0.48 -8.33
CA LEU A 151 -0.20 -1.52 -7.70
C LEU A 151 0.56 -2.86 -7.61
N LYS A 152 1.40 -3.18 -8.60
CA LYS A 152 2.25 -4.38 -8.60
C LYS A 152 3.24 -4.37 -7.42
N LEU A 153 3.85 -3.23 -7.10
CA LEU A 153 4.72 -3.11 -5.92
C LEU A 153 3.97 -3.49 -4.63
N ILE A 154 2.78 -2.91 -4.43
CA ILE A 154 1.96 -3.12 -3.23
C ILE A 154 1.48 -4.58 -3.15
N LYS A 155 1.01 -5.14 -4.28
CA LYS A 155 0.64 -6.55 -4.41
C LYS A 155 1.75 -7.48 -3.94
N LYS A 156 2.97 -7.26 -4.45
CA LYS A 156 4.13 -8.11 -4.16
C LYS A 156 4.64 -7.95 -2.73
N ARG A 157 4.51 -6.78 -2.13
CA ARG A 157 4.83 -6.58 -0.71
C ARG A 157 3.83 -7.26 0.22
N ALA A 158 2.55 -7.19 -0.14
CA ALA A 158 1.50 -7.86 0.62
C ALA A 158 1.65 -9.39 0.60
N SER A 159 2.05 -9.97 -0.54
CA SER A 159 2.30 -11.41 -0.67
C SER A 159 3.65 -11.88 -0.13
N GLY A 160 4.57 -10.95 0.17
CA GLY A 160 5.94 -11.24 0.60
C GLY A 160 6.91 -11.61 -0.53
N GLU A 161 6.50 -11.47 -1.80
CA GLU A 161 7.42 -11.59 -2.95
C GLU A 161 8.47 -10.48 -2.95
N LEU A 162 8.12 -9.28 -2.47
CA LEU A 162 9.04 -8.17 -2.22
C LEU A 162 9.09 -7.84 -0.73
N MET A 163 10.26 -7.43 -0.26
CA MET A 163 10.46 -7.02 1.11
C MET A 163 9.87 -5.63 1.36
N THR A 164 9.47 -5.41 2.62
CA THR A 164 9.34 -4.03 3.14
C THR A 164 10.74 -3.46 3.39
N VAL A 165 10.86 -2.13 3.37
CA VAL A 165 12.11 -1.45 3.73
C VAL A 165 12.58 -1.90 5.12
N ALA A 166 11.67 -2.01 6.09
CA ALA A 166 11.99 -2.46 7.44
C ALA A 166 12.59 -3.89 7.48
N ARG A 167 12.03 -4.83 6.69
CA ARG A 167 12.59 -6.18 6.59
C ARG A 167 13.95 -6.18 5.92
N TRP A 168 14.07 -5.47 4.80
CA TRP A 168 15.33 -5.33 4.07
C TRP A 168 16.44 -4.74 4.95
N MET A 169 16.16 -3.68 5.71
CA MET A 169 17.13 -3.09 6.65
C MET A 169 17.59 -4.10 7.71
N ARG A 170 16.65 -4.89 8.26
CA ARG A 170 17.00 -5.96 9.22
C ARG A 170 17.88 -7.02 8.60
N GLU A 171 17.55 -7.48 7.38
CA GLU A 171 18.37 -8.48 6.67
C GLU A 171 19.74 -7.93 6.28
N PHE A 172 19.82 -6.66 5.87
CA PHE A 172 21.09 -5.99 5.60
C PHE A 172 21.99 -5.95 6.84
N ILE A 173 21.46 -5.52 7.98
CA ILE A 173 22.21 -5.48 9.25
C ILE A 173 22.60 -6.89 9.71
N ALA A 174 21.67 -7.84 9.66
CA ALA A 174 21.89 -9.21 10.13
C ALA A 174 23.01 -9.93 9.36
N ASN A 175 23.21 -9.55 8.10
CA ASN A 175 24.26 -10.09 7.21
C ASN A 175 25.52 -9.22 7.16
N HIS A 176 25.59 -8.12 7.93
CA HIS A 176 26.77 -7.26 7.94
C HIS A 176 27.95 -7.99 8.60
N PRO A 177 29.18 -7.98 8.02
CA PRO A 177 30.33 -8.71 8.56
C PRO A 177 30.67 -8.39 10.02
N ASP A 178 30.50 -7.13 10.42
CA ASP A 178 30.79 -6.66 11.78
C ASP A 178 29.64 -6.89 12.78
N TYR A 179 28.48 -7.40 12.33
CA TYR A 179 27.34 -7.61 13.22
C TYR A 179 27.52 -8.88 14.06
N LYS A 180 27.48 -8.71 15.38
CA LYS A 180 27.80 -9.77 16.35
C LYS A 180 26.57 -10.52 16.86
N GLN A 181 25.43 -10.38 16.20
CA GLN A 181 24.15 -10.98 16.62
C GLN A 181 23.72 -10.54 18.03
N ASP A 182 24.13 -9.34 18.45
CA ASP A 182 23.91 -8.77 19.79
C ASP A 182 22.88 -7.64 19.80
N SER A 183 22.20 -7.40 18.67
CA SER A 183 21.26 -6.28 18.47
C SER A 183 21.88 -4.89 18.60
N VAL A 184 23.21 -4.79 18.50
CA VAL A 184 23.93 -3.51 18.52
C VAL A 184 24.29 -3.10 17.09
N ILE A 185 23.93 -1.87 16.72
CA ILE A 185 24.33 -1.25 15.45
C ILE A 185 25.48 -0.29 15.77
N THR A 186 26.69 -0.63 15.31
CA THR A 186 27.87 0.24 15.45
C THR A 186 27.85 1.34 14.38
N ASP A 187 28.70 2.36 14.55
CA ASP A 187 28.84 3.44 13.57
C ASP A 187 29.19 2.93 12.17
N GLU A 188 30.02 1.88 12.07
CA GLU A 188 30.39 1.27 10.79
C GLU A 188 29.20 0.58 10.11
N ILE A 189 28.40 -0.19 10.86
CA ILE A 189 27.20 -0.84 10.35
C ILE A 189 26.19 0.22 9.89
N ASN A 190 26.00 1.27 10.71
CA ASN A 190 25.10 2.37 10.41
C ASN A 190 25.56 3.14 9.15
N TYR A 191 26.84 3.46 9.03
CA TYR A 191 27.40 4.10 7.85
C TYR A 191 27.15 3.27 6.59
N SER A 192 27.45 1.98 6.63
CA SER A 192 27.20 1.05 5.52
C SER A 192 25.73 0.98 5.11
N LEU A 193 24.81 0.96 6.09
CA LEU A 193 23.37 0.96 5.84
C LEU A 193 22.92 2.26 5.17
N ILE A 194 23.28 3.42 5.73
CA ILE A 194 22.87 4.72 5.20
C ILE A 194 23.48 4.97 3.81
N LEU A 195 24.73 4.57 3.60
CA LEU A 195 25.36 4.62 2.27
C LEU A 195 24.59 3.78 1.25
N LYS A 196 24.19 2.56 1.62
CA LYS A 196 23.39 1.69 0.74
C LYS A 196 22.00 2.27 0.48
N CYS A 197 21.33 2.81 1.49
CA CYS A 197 20.06 3.54 1.33
C CYS A 197 20.20 4.70 0.34
N ASN A 198 21.27 5.50 0.46
CA ASN A 198 21.55 6.61 -0.45
C ASN A 198 21.78 6.14 -1.89
N GLN A 199 22.50 5.04 -2.09
CA GLN A 199 22.69 4.44 -3.42
C GLN A 199 21.37 3.98 -4.03
N ILE A 200 20.49 3.36 -3.25
CA ILE A 200 19.16 2.92 -3.70
C ILE A 200 18.28 4.12 -4.05
N ALA A 201 18.22 5.12 -3.17
CA ALA A 201 17.40 6.32 -3.36
C ALA A 201 17.79 7.11 -4.62
N ASN A 202 19.08 7.16 -4.94
CA ASN A 202 19.61 7.81 -6.13
C ASN A 202 19.71 6.89 -7.36
N GLU A 203 19.11 5.69 -7.31
CA GLU A 203 19.10 4.71 -8.40
C GLU A 203 20.53 4.30 -8.88
N LEU A 204 21.53 4.40 -7.99
CA LEU A 204 22.94 4.07 -8.27
C LEU A 204 23.25 2.58 -8.13
N CYS A 205 22.35 1.81 -7.53
CA CYS A 205 22.43 0.35 -7.50
C CYS A 205 21.04 -0.29 -7.61
N GLU A 206 20.98 -1.48 -8.19
CA GLU A 206 19.76 -2.29 -8.18
C GLU A 206 19.52 -2.90 -6.78
N CYS A 207 18.25 -3.01 -6.39
CA CYS A 207 17.81 -3.72 -5.19
C CYS A 207 16.55 -4.54 -5.52
N PRO A 208 16.73 -5.73 -6.13
CA PRO A 208 15.61 -6.56 -6.58
C PRO A 208 14.72 -7.03 -5.42
N GLU A 209 15.23 -7.10 -4.19
CA GLU A 209 14.48 -7.47 -2.99
C GLU A 209 13.42 -6.43 -2.63
N LEU A 210 13.68 -5.14 -2.92
CA LEU A 210 12.76 -4.03 -2.64
C LEU A 210 11.89 -3.65 -3.83
N LEU A 211 12.46 -3.68 -5.05
CA LEU A 211 11.85 -3.10 -6.25
C LEU A 211 11.51 -4.15 -7.33
N GLY A 212 12.00 -5.37 -7.20
CA GLY A 212 11.89 -6.43 -8.20
C GLY A 212 12.90 -6.31 -9.35
N SER A 213 13.16 -7.44 -10.01
CA SER A 213 14.07 -7.48 -11.16
C SER A 213 13.54 -6.66 -12.34
N GLY A 214 14.42 -5.92 -13.00
CA GLY A 214 14.07 -5.13 -14.19
C GLY A 214 13.39 -3.79 -13.90
N PHE A 215 13.35 -3.36 -12.63
CA PHE A 215 12.94 -1.99 -12.29
C PHE A 215 14.02 -1.00 -12.76
N ARG A 216 13.85 -0.46 -13.98
CA ARG A 216 14.53 0.74 -14.45
C ARG A 216 13.44 1.70 -14.91
N LYS A 217 13.50 2.96 -14.48
CA LYS A 217 12.64 3.99 -15.09
C LYS A 217 12.83 3.95 -16.60
N ALA A 218 11.72 3.98 -17.33
CA ALA A 218 11.75 4.48 -18.69
C ALA A 218 12.48 5.83 -18.64
N LYS A 219 13.62 5.95 -19.34
CA LYS A 219 14.35 7.21 -19.40
C LYS A 219 13.35 8.28 -19.78
N TYR A 220 13.09 9.22 -18.88
CA TYR A 220 12.47 10.48 -19.26
C TYR A 220 13.42 11.08 -20.31
N SER A 221 13.05 11.01 -21.58
CA SER A 221 13.73 11.75 -22.63
C SER A 221 13.46 13.22 -22.33
N GLY A 222 14.37 13.85 -21.58
CA GLY A 222 14.36 15.28 -21.34
C GLY A 222 14.16 15.99 -22.68
N GLY A 223 13.12 16.82 -22.74
CA GLY A 223 12.84 17.65 -23.90
C GLY A 223 14.10 18.37 -24.32
N LYS A 224 14.38 18.33 -25.63
CA LYS A 224 15.41 19.19 -26.23
C LYS A 224 15.07 20.62 -25.81
N SER A 225 15.98 21.27 -25.09
CA SER A 225 16.02 22.72 -25.08
C SER A 225 16.37 23.16 -26.50
N ASP A 226 15.39 23.71 -27.22
CA ASP A 226 15.68 24.42 -28.46
C ASP A 226 16.60 25.61 -28.12
N PRO A 227 17.76 25.75 -28.80
CA PRO A 227 18.52 26.97 -28.71
C PRO A 227 17.72 28.04 -29.47
N SER A 228 17.31 29.06 -28.75
CA SER A 228 16.82 30.31 -29.31
C SER A 228 17.94 30.99 -30.11
N ASP A 229 17.73 31.09 -31.42
CA ASP A 229 18.30 32.13 -32.30
C ASP A 229 17.26 33.24 -32.50
#